data_AF-A0AAF1KBH4-F1
#
_entry.id   AF-A0AAF1KBH4-F1
#
_cell.length_a   1.000
_cell.length_b   1.000
_cell.length_c   1.000
_cell.angle_alpha   90.00
_cell.angle_beta   90.00
_cell.angle_gamma   90.00
#
_symmetry.space_group_name_H-M   'P 1'
#
loop_
_entity.id
_entity.type
_entity.pdbx_description
1 polymer ?
#
loop_
_entity_poly.entity_id
_entity_poly.type
_entity_poly.pdbx_seq_one_letter_code
_entity_poly.pdbx_strand_id
1 'polypeptide(L)'
;MTEPRYVTKNSPCVDQTTDEIAVYYRAAKAGDAAVVRQTQGHVLQYAITAVEGTNPARGRIYIGQFGAFYTKHGKNCFEPKGQSSLVVPTPEVLAWAEEHPRGEVGYVWYRFEGYQALFSKPS
;
A
#
# COMPACT_ATOMS: atom_id res chain seq x y z
N MET A 1 10.07 -23.95 -26.97
CA MET A 1 10.63 -22.95 -26.04
C MET A 1 9.44 -22.33 -25.34
N THR A 2 9.12 -22.78 -24.12
CA THR A 2 7.98 -22.31 -23.35
C THR A 2 8.40 -21.01 -22.68
N GLU A 3 7.79 -19.88 -23.05
CA GLU A 3 8.09 -18.59 -22.44
C GLU A 3 7.93 -18.65 -20.91
N PRO A 4 8.75 -17.92 -20.13
CA PRO A 4 8.54 -17.83 -18.70
C PRO A 4 7.17 -17.17 -18.48
N ARG A 5 6.26 -17.91 -17.83
CA ARG A 5 5.06 -17.32 -17.23
C ARG A 5 5.54 -16.15 -16.37
N TYR A 6 5.08 -14.93 -16.65
CA TYR A 6 5.34 -13.78 -15.78
C TYR A 6 4.80 -14.13 -14.39
N VAL A 7 5.68 -14.50 -13.47
CA VAL A 7 5.30 -14.74 -12.08
C VAL A 7 5.12 -13.37 -11.46
N THR A 8 3.88 -12.92 -11.37
CA THR A 8 3.54 -11.70 -10.65
C THR A 8 3.91 -11.88 -9.18
N LYS A 9 4.83 -11.05 -8.68
CA LYS A 9 5.26 -11.08 -7.28
C LYS A 9 4.19 -10.44 -6.39
N ASN A 10 4.12 -10.88 -5.15
CA ASN A 10 3.23 -10.24 -4.18
C ASN A 10 3.96 -9.10 -3.47
N SER A 11 3.27 -7.98 -3.36
CA SER A 11 3.69 -6.83 -2.56
C SER A 11 3.84 -7.21 -1.07
N PRO A 12 4.78 -6.63 -0.32
CA PRO A 12 4.87 -6.81 1.13
C PRO A 12 3.58 -6.44 1.88
N CYS A 13 2.76 -5.52 1.34
CA CYS A 13 1.49 -5.13 1.94
C CYS A 13 0.27 -5.93 1.43
N VAL A 14 0.46 -7.00 0.64
CA VAL A 14 -0.64 -7.65 -0.10
C VAL A 14 -1.75 -8.20 0.79
N ASP A 15 -1.41 -8.60 2.02
CA ASP A 15 -2.34 -9.20 2.97
C ASP A 15 -2.81 -8.20 4.05
N GLN A 16 -2.37 -6.94 3.99
CA GLN A 16 -2.83 -5.91 4.92
C GLN A 16 -4.30 -5.56 4.63
N THR A 17 -5.10 -5.59 5.68
CA THR A 17 -6.53 -5.30 5.64
C THR A 17 -6.81 -3.83 5.90
N THR A 18 -8.00 -3.36 5.50
CA THR A 18 -8.45 -2.00 5.83
C THR A 18 -8.57 -1.78 7.34
N ASP A 19 -8.88 -2.83 8.11
CA ASP A 19 -9.03 -2.75 9.55
C ASP A 19 -7.68 -2.57 10.25
N GLU A 20 -6.63 -3.27 9.82
CA GLU A 20 -5.27 -3.09 10.34
C GLU A 20 -4.75 -1.67 10.04
N ILE A 21 -4.94 -1.21 8.81
CA ILE A 21 -4.62 0.18 8.42
C ILE A 21 -5.38 1.16 9.31
N ALA A 22 -6.67 0.90 9.56
CA ALA A 22 -7.48 1.78 10.38
C ALA A 22 -7.08 1.78 11.84
N VAL A 23 -6.75 0.62 12.41
CA VAL A 23 -6.27 0.52 13.79
C VAL A 23 -4.97 1.31 13.95
N TYR A 24 -4.01 1.12 13.04
CA TYR A 24 -2.73 1.84 13.09
C TYR A 24 -2.93 3.35 13.00
N TYR A 25 -3.58 3.85 11.94
CA TYR A 25 -3.66 5.30 11.70
C TYR A 25 -4.69 6.04 12.55
N ARG A 26 -5.59 5.34 13.27
CA ARG A 26 -6.40 5.96 14.33
C ARG A 26 -5.60 6.18 15.61
N ALA A 27 -4.58 5.36 15.89
CA ALA A 27 -3.71 5.49 17.05
C ALA A 27 -2.48 6.37 16.79
N ALA A 28 -2.13 6.59 15.52
CA ALA A 28 -0.99 7.40 15.13
C ALA A 28 -1.12 8.88 15.55
N LYS A 29 0.01 9.49 15.91
CA LYS A 29 0.18 10.91 16.23
C LYS A 29 1.21 11.56 15.29
N ALA A 30 1.27 12.89 15.31
CA ALA A 30 2.29 13.62 14.57
C ALA A 30 3.71 13.15 14.96
N GLY A 31 4.57 12.97 13.96
CA GLY A 31 5.92 12.42 14.10
C GLY A 31 6.01 10.90 14.03
N ASP A 32 4.89 10.17 14.13
CA ASP A 32 4.91 8.72 13.89
C ASP A 32 5.20 8.42 12.41
N ALA A 33 5.79 7.25 12.16
CA ALA A 33 6.07 6.79 10.81
C ALA A 33 4.77 6.59 10.01
N ALA A 34 4.82 6.95 8.73
CA ALA A 34 3.77 6.68 7.78
C ALA A 34 4.37 6.12 6.50
N VAL A 35 3.65 5.20 5.86
CA VAL A 35 4.05 4.66 4.56
C VAL A 35 2.92 4.82 3.57
N VAL A 36 3.25 5.44 2.43
CA VAL A 36 2.35 5.59 1.29
C VAL A 36 2.79 4.61 0.22
N ARG A 37 1.93 3.67 -0.14
CA ARG A 37 2.09 2.83 -1.32
C ARG A 37 1.68 3.61 -2.56
N GLN A 38 2.54 3.62 -3.56
CA GLN A 38 2.30 4.19 -4.88
C GLN A 38 2.39 3.11 -5.95
N THR A 39 1.50 3.17 -6.94
CA THR A 39 1.42 2.17 -8.04
C THR A 39 1.38 2.79 -9.43
N GLN A 40 1.83 4.04 -9.58
CA GLN A 40 1.84 4.75 -10.86
C GLN A 40 2.81 4.08 -11.84
N GLY A 41 2.40 3.98 -13.12
CA GLY A 41 3.26 3.43 -14.18
C GLY A 41 3.60 1.95 -14.00
N HIS A 42 2.76 1.17 -13.31
CA HIS A 42 3.00 -0.24 -12.97
C HIS A 42 4.21 -0.49 -12.05
N VAL A 43 4.73 0.56 -11.41
CA VAL A 43 5.82 0.48 -10.42
C VAL A 43 5.21 0.47 -9.03
N LEU A 44 5.47 -0.58 -8.26
CA LEU A 44 5.20 -0.57 -6.82
C LEU A 44 6.31 0.24 -6.15
N GLN A 45 5.94 1.26 -5.39
CA GLN A 45 6.87 2.05 -4.58
C GLN A 45 6.26 2.31 -3.20
N TYR A 46 7.11 2.34 -2.18
CA TYR A 46 6.73 2.81 -0.84
C TYR A 46 7.50 4.07 -0.50
N ALA A 47 6.76 5.14 -0.21
CA ALA A 47 7.34 6.35 0.36
C ALA A 47 7.23 6.27 1.88
N ILE A 48 8.38 6.13 2.56
CA ILE A 48 8.48 6.24 4.01
C ILE A 48 8.55 7.73 4.36
N THR A 49 7.65 8.16 5.23
CA THR A 49 7.52 9.55 5.65
C THR A 49 6.95 9.60 7.07
N ALA A 50 6.48 10.77 7.50
CA ALA A 50 5.90 10.98 8.82
C ALA A 50 4.47 11.50 8.74
N VAL A 51 3.72 11.24 9.81
CA VAL A 51 2.47 11.91 10.09
C VAL A 51 2.76 13.36 10.48
N GLU A 52 2.19 14.32 9.76
CA GLU A 52 2.31 15.75 10.09
C GLU A 52 1.21 16.20 11.06
N GLY A 53 0.06 15.52 11.04
CA GLY A 53 -1.05 15.84 11.93
C GLY A 53 -2.23 14.91 11.77
N THR A 54 -3.22 15.09 12.66
CA THR A 54 -4.44 14.27 12.70
C THR A 54 -5.67 15.16 12.85
N ASN A 55 -6.78 14.77 12.24
CA ASN A 55 -8.11 15.34 12.50
C ASN A 55 -9.11 14.20 12.75
N PRO A 56 -9.21 13.72 14.01
CA PRO A 56 -10.09 12.61 14.37
C PRO A 56 -11.57 12.90 14.10
N ALA A 57 -12.01 14.16 14.30
CA ALA A 57 -13.40 14.57 14.06
C ALA A 57 -13.83 14.37 12.59
N ARG A 58 -12.88 14.44 11.65
CA ARG A 58 -13.13 14.16 10.22
C ARG A 58 -12.62 12.80 9.76
N GLY A 59 -12.05 12.00 10.66
CA GLY A 59 -11.42 10.71 10.34
C GLY A 59 -10.25 10.85 9.36
N ARG A 60 -9.44 11.90 9.51
CA ARG A 60 -8.33 12.22 8.59
C ARG A 60 -6.98 12.20 9.28
N ILE A 61 -5.97 11.81 8.52
CA ILE A 61 -4.56 11.95 8.88
C ILE A 61 -3.83 12.69 7.75
N TYR A 62 -2.86 13.51 8.12
CA TYR A 62 -2.08 14.33 7.20
C TYR A 62 -0.66 13.77 7.13
N ILE A 63 -0.25 13.41 5.93
CA ILE A 63 1.03 12.75 5.66
C ILE A 63 1.91 13.70 4.86
N GLY A 64 3.16 13.87 5.30
CA GLY A 64 4.07 14.83 4.69
C GLY A 64 4.29 14.55 3.21
N GLN A 65 4.21 15.61 2.40
CA GLN A 65 4.28 15.60 0.93
C GLN A 65 3.12 14.88 0.20
N PHE A 66 2.23 14.16 0.90
CA PHE A 66 1.14 13.38 0.30
C PHE A 66 -0.26 13.90 0.65
N GLY A 67 -0.38 14.80 1.62
CA GLY A 67 -1.63 15.44 1.99
C GLY A 67 -2.53 14.57 2.88
N ALA A 68 -3.85 14.65 2.68
CA ALA A 68 -4.83 14.06 3.59
C ALA A 68 -5.31 12.66 3.15
N PHE A 69 -5.41 11.75 4.11
CA PHE A 69 -5.92 10.40 3.93
C PHE A 69 -7.00 10.06 4.96
N TYR A 70 -7.94 9.19 4.57
CA TYR A 70 -8.95 8.67 5.49
C TYR A 70 -8.37 7.59 6.39
N THR A 71 -8.44 7.77 7.71
CA THR A 71 -7.90 6.78 8.66
C THR A 71 -8.63 5.45 8.56
N LYS A 72 -9.93 5.42 8.25
CA LYS A 72 -10.74 4.18 8.20
C LYS A 72 -10.33 3.14 7.16
N HIS A 73 -9.57 3.50 6.12
CA HIS A 73 -9.15 2.56 5.06
C HIS A 73 -7.90 3.03 4.29
N GLY A 74 -7.25 4.11 4.71
CA GLY A 74 -5.99 4.57 4.13
C GLY A 74 -6.07 5.21 2.73
N LYS A 75 -7.25 5.52 2.18
CA LYS A 75 -7.32 6.11 0.82
C LYS A 75 -7.10 7.62 0.88
N ASN A 76 -6.46 8.16 -0.15
CA ASN A 76 -6.27 9.60 -0.30
C ASN A 76 -7.63 10.31 -0.36
N CYS A 77 -7.77 11.45 0.33
CA CYS A 77 -9.02 12.20 0.40
C CYS A 77 -9.40 12.89 -0.92
N PHE A 78 -8.41 13.27 -1.72
CA PHE A 78 -8.59 13.99 -2.98
C PHE A 78 -8.61 13.03 -4.18
N GLU A 79 -7.95 11.87 -4.04
CA GLU A 79 -7.90 10.83 -5.07
C GLU A 79 -8.28 9.44 -4.52
N PRO A 80 -9.54 9.18 -4.14
CA PRO A 80 -9.93 7.92 -3.49
C PRO A 80 -9.79 6.66 -4.36
N LYS A 81 -9.74 6.83 -5.68
CA LYS A 81 -9.46 5.78 -6.68
C LYS A 81 -8.03 5.90 -7.25
N GLY A 82 -7.21 6.76 -6.66
CA GLY A 82 -5.85 7.03 -7.10
C GLY A 82 -4.90 5.85 -6.84
N GLN A 83 -3.68 6.03 -7.30
CA GLN A 83 -2.61 5.04 -7.16
C GLN A 83 -1.86 5.16 -5.82
N SER A 84 -2.34 6.00 -4.91
CA SER A 84 -1.72 6.26 -3.59
C SER A 84 -2.63 5.84 -2.45
N SER A 85 -2.13 4.98 -1.56
CA SER A 85 -2.86 4.52 -0.37
C SER A 85 -1.91 4.34 0.79
N LEU A 86 -2.39 4.59 2.01
CA LEU A 86 -1.66 4.21 3.22
C LEU A 86 -1.58 2.70 3.35
N VAL A 87 -0.47 2.26 3.90
CA VAL A 87 -0.22 0.90 4.40
C VAL A 87 0.38 1.01 5.80
N VAL A 88 0.27 -0.05 6.59
CA VAL A 88 0.93 -0.15 7.90
C VAL A 88 2.46 -0.26 7.67
N PRO A 89 3.28 0.51 8.40
CA PRO A 89 4.75 0.44 8.35
C PRO A 89 5.31 -0.84 8.99
N THR A 90 4.97 -2.01 8.46
CA THR A 90 5.49 -3.29 8.97
C THR A 90 6.97 -3.44 8.62
N PRO A 91 7.74 -4.27 9.36
CA PRO A 91 9.15 -4.51 9.07
C PRO A 91 9.42 -4.91 7.61
N GLU A 92 8.54 -5.72 7.01
CA GLU A 92 8.66 -6.19 5.63
C GLU A 92 8.47 -5.06 4.63
N VAL A 93 7.51 -4.15 4.88
CA VAL A 93 7.29 -2.97 4.04
C VAL A 93 8.49 -2.02 4.11
N LEU A 94 9.01 -1.81 5.32
CA LEU A 94 10.15 -0.92 5.55
C LEU A 94 11.43 -1.47 4.90
N ALA A 95 11.73 -2.76 5.11
CA ALA A 95 12.89 -3.42 4.50
C ALA A 95 12.80 -3.40 2.96
N TRP A 96 11.64 -3.71 2.40
CA TRP A 96 11.46 -3.69 0.95
C TRP A 96 11.68 -2.28 0.37
N ALA A 97 11.18 -1.25 1.04
CA ALA A 97 11.36 0.14 0.61
C ALA A 97 12.83 0.59 0.63
N GLU A 98 13.61 0.10 1.60
CA GLU A 98 15.05 0.34 1.69
C GLU A 98 15.81 -0.37 0.56
N GLU A 99 15.44 -1.62 0.25
CA GLU A 99 16.03 -2.41 -0.84
C GLU A 99 15.65 -1.86 -2.24
N HIS A 100 14.45 -1.28 -2.39
CA HIS A 100 13.89 -0.82 -3.65
C HIS A 100 13.48 0.67 -3.62
N PRO A 101 14.43 1.60 -3.43
CA PRO A 101 14.10 3.02 -3.19
C PRO A 101 13.42 3.71 -4.38
N ARG A 102 13.55 3.16 -5.59
CA ARG A 102 12.89 3.65 -6.83
C ARG A 102 11.65 2.83 -7.21
N GLY A 103 11.26 1.88 -6.38
CA GLY A 103 10.21 0.90 -6.68
C GLY A 103 10.65 -0.17 -7.68
N GLU A 104 9.76 -1.15 -7.90
CA GLU A 104 9.97 -2.26 -8.83
C GLU A 104 8.66 -2.58 -9.57
N VAL A 105 8.79 -3.06 -10.81
CA VAL A 105 7.66 -3.52 -11.62
C VAL A 105 7.32 -4.99 -11.33
N GLY A 106 6.14 -5.44 -11.74
CA GLY A 106 5.78 -6.87 -11.65
C GLY A 106 5.23 -7.32 -10.29
N TYR A 107 4.86 -6.39 -9.42
CA TYR A 107 4.22 -6.67 -8.13
C TYR A 107 2.71 -6.40 -8.18
N VAL A 108 1.93 -7.23 -7.50
CA VAL A 108 0.53 -6.96 -7.16
C VAL A 108 0.38 -6.67 -5.68
N TRP A 109 -0.46 -5.70 -5.37
CA TRP A 109 -0.77 -5.27 -4.00
C TRP A 109 -2.10 -5.80 -3.47
N TYR A 110 -2.78 -6.64 -4.26
CA TYR A 110 -4.02 -7.29 -3.90
C TYR A 110 -3.92 -8.78 -4.23
N ARG A 111 -4.53 -9.62 -3.40
CA ARG A 111 -4.81 -11.02 -3.77
C ARG A 111 -6.00 -11.00 -4.72
N PHE A 112 -5.85 -11.56 -5.91
CA PHE A 112 -6.99 -11.85 -6.77
C PHE A 112 -7.28 -13.34 -6.68
N GLU A 113 -8.26 -13.73 -5.86
CA GLU A 113 -8.63 -15.15 -5.67
C GLU A 113 -9.05 -15.83 -6.99
N GLY A 114 -9.50 -15.08 -8.00
CA GLY A 114 -10.01 -15.63 -9.26
C GLY A 114 -8.99 -15.87 -10.39
N TYR A 115 -7.74 -15.39 -10.29
CA TYR A 115 -6.85 -15.38 -11.47
C TYR A 115 -6.19 -16.75 -11.64
N GLN A 116 -5.84 -17.42 -10.54
CA GLN A 116 -5.32 -18.78 -10.60
C GLN A 116 -6.36 -19.79 -11.09
N ALA A 117 -7.65 -19.58 -10.78
CA ALA A 117 -8.75 -20.41 -11.27
C ALA A 117 -8.96 -20.32 -12.80
N LEU A 118 -8.60 -19.19 -13.43
CA LEU A 118 -8.64 -19.04 -14.89
C LEU A 118 -7.53 -19.82 -15.61
N PHE A 119 -6.44 -20.20 -14.92
CA PHE A 119 -5.33 -20.98 -15.48
C PHE A 119 -5.24 -22.41 -14.93
N SER A 120 -6.06 -22.79 -13.95
CA SER A 120 -6.24 -24.20 -13.61
C SER A 120 -7.13 -24.85 -14.66
N LYS A 121 -6.53 -25.61 -15.60
CA LYS A 121 -7.33 -26.50 -16.45
C LYS A 121 -8.07 -27.48 -15.54
N PRO A 122 -9.38 -27.72 -15.74
CA PRO A 122 -10.02 -28.89 -15.16
C PRO A 122 -9.27 -30.14 -15.67
N SER A 123 -8.89 -31.01 -14.74
CA SER A 123 -8.31 -32.33 -15.04
C SER A 123 -9.38 -33.27 -15.58
#